data_AF-A0A1F6I4E5-F1
#
_entry.id   AF-A0A1F6I4E5-F1
#
_cell.length_a   1.000
_cell.length_b   1.000
_cell.length_c   1.000
_cell.angle_alpha   90.00
_cell.angle_beta   90.00
_cell.angle_gamma   90.00
#
_symmetry.space_group_name_H-M   'P 1'
#
loop_
_entity.id
_entity.type
_entity.pdbx_description
1 polymer ?
#
loop_
_entity_poly.entity_id
_entity_poly.type
_entity_poly.pdbx_seq_one_letter_code
_entity_poly.pdbx_strand_id
1 'polypeptide(L)'
;MIDTAKLLTIVIQGGSFISAIAAIAAGVIMASATKKFGTGIMASGFKAISIGVLFIAGGIVLDAVNSYLQLSGNVVLVIILIAKELLFITGTYIIVIGSKKTGDKLESLTK
;
A
#
# COMPACT_ATOMS: atom_id res chain seq x y z
N MET A 1 10.45 -27.59 23.53
CA MET A 1 11.00 -26.31 23.03
C MET A 1 10.01 -25.75 22.03
N ILE A 2 9.55 -24.52 22.21
CA ILE A 2 8.78 -23.82 21.18
C ILE A 2 9.73 -23.59 19.99
N ASP A 3 9.28 -23.97 18.80
CA ASP A 3 9.98 -23.70 17.57
C ASP A 3 9.82 -22.21 17.23
N THR A 4 10.78 -21.40 17.69
CA THR A 4 10.80 -19.95 17.55
C THR A 4 10.68 -19.51 16.09
N ALA A 5 11.19 -20.32 15.15
CA ALA A 5 11.11 -20.03 13.72
C ALA A 5 9.67 -20.15 13.19
N LYS A 6 8.93 -21.18 13.64
CA LYS A 6 7.49 -21.32 13.33
C LYS A 6 6.67 -20.19 13.96
N LEU A 7 6.97 -19.83 15.20
CA LEU A 7 6.27 -18.72 15.87
C LEU A 7 6.48 -17.40 15.12
N LEU A 8 7.72 -17.09 14.73
CA LEU A 8 8.05 -15.89 13.96
C LEU A 8 7.35 -15.86 12.60
N THR A 9 7.29 -17.00 11.91
CA THR A 9 6.60 -17.13 10.62
C THR A 9 5.11 -16.82 10.74
N ILE A 10 4.45 -17.36 11.78
CA ILE A 10 3.03 -17.12 12.04
C ILE A 10 2.78 -15.63 12.34
N VAL A 11 3.63 -14.99 13.13
CA VAL A 11 3.49 -13.56 13.46
C VAL A 11 3.66 -12.69 12.22
N ILE A 12 4.65 -12.97 11.37
CA ILE A 12 4.89 -12.23 10.13
C ILE A 12 3.70 -12.38 9.16
N GLN A 13 3.23 -13.61 8.95
CA GLN A 13 2.11 -13.88 8.05
C GLN A 13 0.78 -13.30 8.58
N GLY A 14 0.54 -13.38 9.89
CA GLY A 14 -0.62 -12.75 10.52
C GLY A 14 -0.58 -11.23 10.43
N GLY A 15 0.58 -10.62 10.70
CA GLY A 15 0.79 -9.18 10.60
C GLY A 15 0.63 -8.65 9.17
N SER A 16 1.16 -9.37 8.17
CA SER A 16 1.02 -8.99 6.77
C SER A 16 -0.43 -9.08 6.31
N PHE A 17 -1.18 -10.12 6.72
CA PHE A 17 -2.59 -10.27 6.40
C PHE A 17 -3.45 -9.12 6.98
N ILE A 18 -3.25 -8.79 8.26
CA ILE A 18 -3.95 -7.66 8.90
C ILE A 18 -3.61 -6.36 8.18
N SER A 19 -2.33 -6.14 7.86
CA SER A 19 -1.87 -4.93 7.17
C SER A 19 -2.46 -4.81 5.77
N ALA A 20 -2.58 -5.92 5.02
CA ALA A 20 -3.19 -5.93 3.70
C ALA A 20 -4.67 -5.54 3.76
N ILE A 21 -5.45 -6.12 4.69
CA ILE A 21 -6.87 -5.79 4.86
C ILE A 21 -7.03 -4.32 5.30
N ALA A 22 -6.20 -3.86 6.24
CA ALA A 22 -6.22 -2.48 6.69
C ALA A 22 -5.93 -1.51 5.54
N ALA A 23 -4.95 -1.82 4.69
CA ALA A 23 -4.63 -1.03 3.51
C ALA A 23 -5.78 -1.01 2.50
N ILE A 24 -6.40 -2.16 2.20
CA ILE A 24 -7.58 -2.22 1.32
C ILE A 24 -8.72 -1.38 1.89
N ALA A 25 -9.03 -1.54 3.18
CA ALA A 25 -10.07 -0.77 3.85
C ALA A 25 -9.79 0.74 3.78
N ALA A 26 -8.57 1.17 4.07
CA ALA A 26 -8.15 2.57 3.93
C ALA A 26 -8.29 3.06 2.49
N GLY A 27 -7.90 2.27 1.49
CA GLY A 27 -8.07 2.58 0.08
C GLY A 27 -9.55 2.82 -0.29
N VAL A 28 -10.44 1.95 0.18
CA VAL A 28 -11.91 2.05 -0.06
C VAL A 28 -12.52 3.26 0.66
N ILE A 29 -12.11 3.52 1.92
CA ILE A 29 -12.57 4.69 2.68
C ILE A 29 -12.14 5.97 1.98
N MET A 30 -10.90 6.06 1.51
CA MET A 30 -10.38 7.23 0.79
C MET A 30 -11.05 7.41 -0.58
N ALA A 31 -11.37 6.32 -1.28
CA ALA A 31 -12.17 6.38 -2.50
C ALA A 31 -13.59 6.91 -2.20
N SER A 32 -14.18 6.49 -1.09
CA SER A 32 -15.50 6.97 -0.65
C SER A 32 -15.47 8.44 -0.24
N ALA A 33 -14.41 8.87 0.45
CA ALA A 33 -14.15 10.28 0.76
C ALA A 33 -14.03 11.10 -0.53
N THR A 34 -13.29 10.61 -1.52
CA THR A 34 -13.18 11.25 -2.85
C THR A 34 -14.56 11.50 -3.47
N LYS A 35 -15.47 10.50 -3.43
CA LYS A 35 -16.84 10.64 -3.93
C LYS A 35 -17.65 11.66 -3.12
N LYS A 36 -17.52 11.67 -1.79
CA LYS A 36 -18.22 12.62 -0.91
C LYS A 36 -17.79 14.06 -1.14
N PHE A 37 -16.50 14.29 -1.40
CA PHE A 37 -15.97 15.62 -1.71
C PHE A 37 -16.13 15.99 -3.20
N GLY A 38 -16.60 15.08 -4.05
CA GLY A 38 -17.03 15.32 -5.43
C GLY A 38 -15.91 15.84 -6.35
N THR A 39 -15.74 17.16 -6.35
CA THR A 39 -14.72 17.87 -7.12
C THR A 39 -14.04 18.90 -6.22
N GLY A 40 -12.71 19.02 -6.33
CA GLY A 40 -11.94 19.98 -5.53
C GLY A 40 -10.57 19.48 -5.10
N ILE A 41 -9.82 20.35 -4.42
CA ILE A 41 -8.42 20.10 -4.02
C ILE A 41 -8.33 18.90 -3.07
N MET A 42 -9.25 18.80 -2.11
CA MET A 42 -9.30 17.66 -1.17
C MET A 42 -9.69 16.35 -1.84
N ALA A 43 -10.66 16.36 -2.76
CA ALA A 43 -11.04 15.16 -3.52
C ALA A 43 -9.85 14.60 -4.32
N SER A 44 -9.03 15.49 -4.92
CA SER A 44 -7.82 15.05 -5.62
C SER A 44 -6.77 14.41 -4.71
N GLY A 45 -6.64 14.91 -3.47
CA GLY A 45 -5.74 14.34 -2.46
C GLY A 45 -6.21 12.96 -1.98
N PHE A 46 -7.48 12.83 -1.62
CA PHE A 46 -8.06 11.54 -1.22
C PHE A 46 -7.98 10.49 -2.34
N LYS A 47 -8.14 10.91 -3.60
CA LYS A 47 -7.98 10.02 -4.75
C LYS A 47 -6.54 9.50 -4.87
N ALA A 48 -5.56 10.39 -4.72
CA ALA A 48 -4.15 10.00 -4.76
C ALA A 48 -3.79 9.04 -3.63
N ILE A 49 -4.23 9.34 -2.40
CA ILE A 49 -4.02 8.46 -1.24
C ILE A 49 -4.69 7.10 -1.46
N SER A 50 -5.94 7.07 -1.93
CA SER A 50 -6.66 5.83 -2.23
C SER A 50 -5.88 4.93 -3.21
N ILE A 51 -5.44 5.50 -4.33
CA ILE A 51 -4.68 4.76 -5.34
C ILE A 51 -3.35 4.28 -4.76
N GLY A 52 -2.59 5.15 -4.10
CA GLY A 52 -1.28 4.78 -3.57
C GLY A 52 -1.35 3.71 -2.48
N VAL A 53 -2.37 3.75 -1.61
CA VAL A 53 -2.58 2.72 -0.58
C VAL A 53 -2.98 1.37 -1.20
N LEU A 54 -3.74 1.36 -2.30
CA LEU A 54 -4.04 0.12 -3.03
C LEU A 54 -2.80 -0.51 -3.68
N PHE A 55 -1.86 0.31 -4.16
CA PHE A 55 -0.55 -0.18 -4.63
C PHE A 55 0.26 -0.82 -3.49
N ILE A 56 0.28 -0.19 -2.30
CA ILE A 56 0.92 -0.76 -1.10
C ILE A 56 0.25 -2.07 -0.70
N ALA A 57 -1.09 -2.14 -0.71
CA ALA A 57 -1.82 -3.39 -0.43
C ALA A 57 -1.41 -4.52 -1.39
N GLY A 58 -1.29 -4.22 -2.69
CA GLY A 58 -0.80 -5.17 -3.68
C GLY A 58 0.63 -5.65 -3.38
N GLY A 59 1.52 -4.75 -2.96
CA GLY A 59 2.87 -5.09 -2.52
C GLY A 59 2.90 -6.04 -1.31
N ILE A 60 2.06 -5.80 -0.31
CA ILE A 60 1.92 -6.67 0.88
C ILE A 60 1.42 -8.06 0.47
N VAL A 61 0.42 -8.13 -0.43
CA VAL A 61 -0.12 -9.41 -0.92
C VAL A 61 0.96 -10.19 -1.67
N LEU A 62 1.74 -9.54 -2.55
CA LEU A 62 2.84 -10.21 -3.24
C LEU A 62 3.92 -10.71 -2.29
N ASP A 63 4.24 -9.94 -1.25
CA ASP A 63 5.21 -10.36 -0.23
C ASP A 63 4.72 -11.59 0.55
N ALA A 64 3.43 -11.62 0.91
CA ALA A 64 2.81 -12.77 1.55
C ALA A 64 2.81 -14.01 0.65
N VAL A 65 2.49 -13.85 -0.64
CA VAL A 65 2.53 -14.93 -1.64
C VAL A 65 3.96 -15.47 -1.79
N ASN A 66 4.97 -14.59 -1.85
CA ASN A 66 6.37 -15.00 -1.93
C ASN A 66 6.82 -15.78 -0.67
N SER A 67 6.41 -15.32 0.51
CA SER A 67 6.71 -15.99 1.79
C SER A 67 6.06 -17.38 1.88
N TYR A 68 4.84 -17.53 1.35
CA TYR A 68 4.10 -18.80 1.41
C TYR A 68 4.58 -19.82 0.38
N LEU A 69 4.79 -19.42 -0.88
CA LEU A 69 5.11 -20.35 -1.95
C LEU A 69 6.55 -20.86 -1.91
N GLN A 70 7.44 -20.24 -1.12
CA GLN A 70 8.88 -20.58 -0.99
C GLN A 70 9.50 -20.96 -2.35
N LEU A 71 9.15 -20.20 -3.41
CA LEU A 71 9.42 -20.58 -4.79
C LEU A 71 10.93 -20.76 -4.97
N SER A 72 11.34 -22.02 -5.04
CA SER A 72 12.73 -22.43 -5.17
C SER A 72 13.14 -22.33 -6.64
N GLY A 73 13.26 -21.09 -7.13
CA GLY A 73 13.64 -20.77 -8.50
C GLY A 73 14.12 -19.32 -8.58
N ASN A 74 15.41 -19.13 -8.87
CA ASN A 74 16.10 -17.85 -8.76
C ASN A 74 15.41 -16.73 -9.59
N VAL A 75 14.98 -17.04 -10.82
CA VAL A 75 14.40 -16.03 -11.72
C VAL A 75 13.00 -15.57 -11.29
N VAL A 76 12.11 -16.49 -10.89
CA VAL A 76 10.73 -16.14 -10.51
C VAL A 76 10.71 -15.34 -9.20
N LEU A 77 11.56 -15.73 -8.25
CA LEU A 77 11.68 -15.02 -6.96
C LEU A 77 12.20 -13.60 -7.16
N VAL A 78 13.19 -13.40 -8.04
CA VAL A 78 13.70 -12.06 -8.39
C VAL A 78 12.62 -11.20 -9.05
N ILE A 79 11.82 -11.75 -9.97
CA ILE A 79 10.73 -11.01 -10.62
C ILE A 79 9.69 -10.55 -9.59
N ILE A 80 9.27 -11.44 -8.68
CA ILE A 80 8.30 -11.09 -7.63
C ILE A 80 8.87 -10.02 -6.69
N LEU A 81 10.17 -10.11 -6.36
CA LEU A 81 10.86 -9.14 -5.51
C LEU A 81 10.94 -7.74 -6.15
N ILE A 82 11.26 -7.67 -7.44
CA ILE A 82 11.25 -6.41 -8.20
C ILE A 82 9.81 -5.86 -8.27
N ALA A 83 8.83 -6.71 -8.57
CA ALA A 83 7.43 -6.28 -8.68
C ALA A 83 6.89 -5.69 -7.37
N LYS A 84 7.17 -6.33 -6.22
CA LYS A 84 6.74 -5.80 -4.92
C LYS A 84 7.41 -4.47 -4.58
N GLU A 85 8.71 -4.32 -4.86
CA GLU A 85 9.43 -3.08 -4.59
C GLU A 85 8.89 -1.94 -5.45
N LEU A 86 8.62 -2.19 -6.73
CA LEU A 86 8.00 -1.21 -7.61
C LEU A 86 6.60 -0.79 -7.12
N LEU A 87 5.79 -1.72 -6.61
CA LEU A 87 4.49 -1.42 -6.02
C LEU A 87 4.62 -0.53 -4.78
N PHE A 88 5.55 -0.84 -3.87
CA PHE A 88 5.78 -0.03 -2.67
C PHE A 88 6.30 1.37 -3.01
N ILE A 89 7.31 1.46 -3.89
CA ILE A 89 7.88 2.75 -4.32
C ILE A 89 6.81 3.58 -5.02
N THR A 90 6.09 3.00 -5.98
CA THR A 90 5.04 3.70 -6.74
C THR A 90 3.91 4.15 -5.82
N GLY A 91 3.43 3.27 -4.93
CA GLY A 91 2.37 3.59 -3.98
C GLY A 91 2.77 4.74 -3.05
N THR A 92 3.97 4.66 -2.46
CA THR A 92 4.49 5.70 -1.56
C THR A 92 4.70 7.02 -2.29
N TYR A 93 5.26 6.98 -3.51
CA TYR A 93 5.44 8.16 -4.35
C TYR A 93 4.12 8.86 -4.66
N ILE A 94 3.09 8.10 -5.06
CA ILE A 94 1.76 8.64 -5.34
C ILE A 94 1.17 9.33 -4.10
N ILE A 95 1.31 8.72 -2.92
CA ILE A 95 0.81 9.30 -1.66
C ILE A 95 1.54 10.61 -1.34
N VAL A 96 2.87 10.61 -1.36
CA VAL A 96 3.69 11.76 -0.96
C VAL A 96 3.47 12.93 -1.93
N ILE A 97 3.56 12.71 -3.23
CA ILE A 97 3.38 13.75 -4.24
C ILE A 97 1.92 14.22 -4.30
N GLY A 98 0.96 13.30 -4.18
CA GLY A 98 -0.45 13.64 -4.10
C GLY A 98 -0.76 14.54 -2.91
N SER A 99 -0.25 14.19 -1.73
CA SER A 99 -0.43 14.96 -0.50
C SER A 99 0.25 16.33 -0.59
N LYS A 100 1.48 16.40 -1.12
CA LYS A 100 2.18 17.67 -1.35
C LYS A 100 1.38 18.59 -2.27
N LYS A 101 0.96 18.08 -3.43
CA LYS A 101 0.20 18.87 -4.42
C LYS A 101 -1.14 19.37 -3.86
N THR A 102 -1.80 18.58 -3.01
CA THR A 102 -3.01 19.00 -2.30
C THR A 102 -2.69 20.09 -1.27
N GLY A 103 -1.63 19.93 -0.48
CA GLY A 103 -1.17 20.93 0.49
C GLY A 103 -0.81 22.27 -0.14
N ASP A 104 0.01 22.25 -1.19
CA ASP A 104 0.45 23.46 -1.92
C ASP A 104 -0.76 24.25 -2.46
N LYS A 105 -1.77 23.54 -2.99
CA LYS A 105 -3.00 24.17 -3.48
C LYS A 105 -3.86 24.74 -2.35
N LEU A 106 -3.93 24.07 -1.21
CA LEU A 106 -4.67 24.60 -0.05
C LEU A 106 -3.99 25.87 0.47
N GLU A 107 -2.66 25.88 0.57
CA GLU A 107 -1.90 27.06 1.01
C GLU A 107 -2.16 28.26 0.09
N SER A 108 -2.21 28.03 -1.23
CA SER A 108 -2.48 29.08 -2.22
C SER A 108 -3.87 29.72 -2.13
N LEU A 109 -4.83 29.09 -1.44
CA LEU A 109 -6.17 29.64 -1.22
C LEU A 109 -6.28 30.42 0.10
N THR A 110 -5.29 30.30 0.97
CA THR A 110 -5.22 30.99 2.28
C THR A 110 -4.28 32.19 2.28
N LYS A 111 -3.58 32.44 1.17
CA LYS A 111 -2.81 33.66 0.93
C LYS A 111 -3.65 34.68 0.17
#